data_AF-A0AAU3UYI2-F1
#
_entry.id   AF-A0AAU3UYI2-F1
#
_cell.length_a   1.000
_cell.length_b   1.000
_cell.length_c   1.000
_cell.angle_alpha   90.00
_cell.angle_beta   90.00
_cell.angle_gamma   90.00
#
_symmetry.space_group_name_H-M   'P 1'
#
loop_
_entity.id
_entity.type
_entity.pdbx_description
1 polymer ?
#
loop_
_entity_poly.entity_id
_entity_poly.type
_entity_poly.pdbx_seq_one_letter_code
_entity_poly.pdbx_strand_id
1 'polypeptide(L)'
;MSPAPTEATLTAARAAADAQFATFVSELDTIDHQWDWGEDEIAAAQQRHPDHADELYHSFHLLPTSHRFLQSETLYRAHCRELLERVAAGRDTRPGTAAEVLITCHLASVAEPVNTAAGLYFRMWHAVGLPDPDPHSYATAREHYEASTGSRIDEAEADARDKLTEDQRLPLLDIECNGRHLTVPTPCRYAAPAPEQADYAP
;
A
#
# COMPACT_ATOMS: atom_id res chain seq x y z
N MET A 1 -35.08 1.20 10.76
CA MET A 1 -34.48 2.19 9.84
C MET A 1 -33.79 3.24 10.69
N SER A 2 -32.47 3.14 10.87
CA SER A 2 -31.70 4.24 11.47
C SER A 2 -31.71 5.42 10.48
N PRO A 3 -31.77 6.66 10.98
CA PRO A 3 -31.70 7.83 10.12
C PRO A 3 -30.37 7.87 9.36
N ALA A 4 -30.40 8.39 8.14
CA ALA A 4 -29.19 8.68 7.36
C ALA A 4 -28.24 9.54 8.22
N PRO A 5 -26.92 9.28 8.20
CA PRO A 5 -25.97 10.17 8.85
C PRO A 5 -26.11 11.58 8.27
N THR A 6 -26.09 12.57 9.15
CA THR A 6 -26.15 13.96 8.73
C THR A 6 -24.79 14.38 8.14
N GLU A 7 -24.79 15.39 7.28
CA GLU A 7 -23.55 16.01 6.76
C GLU A 7 -22.60 16.40 7.91
N ALA A 8 -23.15 16.92 9.01
CA ALA A 8 -22.40 17.25 10.22
C ALA A 8 -21.70 16.03 10.86
N THR A 9 -22.31 14.84 10.80
CA THR A 9 -21.73 13.59 11.31
C THR A 9 -20.49 13.18 10.49
N LEU A 10 -20.55 13.31 9.16
CA LEU A 10 -19.44 13.01 8.27
C LEU A 10 -18.30 14.03 8.44
N THR A 11 -18.62 15.31 8.62
CA THR A 11 -17.62 16.35 8.90
C THR A 11 -16.91 16.12 10.23
N ALA A 12 -17.62 15.73 11.29
CA ALA A 12 -17.01 15.45 12.59
C ALA A 12 -16.10 14.21 12.55
N ALA A 13 -16.57 13.11 11.94
CA ALA A 13 -15.77 11.91 11.73
C ALA A 13 -14.51 12.22 10.89
N ARG A 14 -14.64 13.11 9.90
CA ARG A 14 -13.51 13.54 9.07
C ARG A 14 -12.47 14.30 9.88
N ALA A 15 -12.87 15.28 10.67
CA ALA A 15 -11.96 16.05 11.50
C ALA A 15 -11.22 15.17 12.51
N ALA A 16 -11.90 14.17 13.09
CA ALA A 16 -11.28 13.18 13.96
C ALA A 16 -10.22 12.34 13.22
N ALA A 17 -10.54 11.88 12.01
CA ALA A 17 -9.61 11.11 11.21
C ALA A 17 -8.40 11.93 10.71
N ASP A 18 -8.61 13.19 10.32
CA ASP A 18 -7.51 14.09 9.95
C ASP A 18 -6.57 14.37 11.13
N ALA A 19 -7.11 14.50 12.35
CA ALA A 19 -6.30 14.65 13.56
C ALA A 19 -5.48 13.38 13.86
N GLN A 20 -6.08 12.20 13.73
CA GLN A 20 -5.37 10.92 13.91
C GLN A 20 -4.32 10.71 12.81
N PHE A 21 -4.64 11.03 11.56
CA PHE A 21 -3.70 10.97 10.45
C PHE A 21 -2.47 11.84 10.73
N ALA A 22 -2.69 13.07 11.20
CA ALA A 22 -1.62 13.97 11.59
C ALA A 22 -0.70 13.38 12.67
N THR A 23 -1.24 12.59 13.62
CA THR A 23 -0.44 11.84 14.59
C THR A 23 0.41 10.77 13.89
N PHE A 24 -0.18 9.93 13.03
CA PHE A 24 0.55 8.89 12.31
C PHE A 24 1.68 9.43 11.42
N VAL A 25 1.48 10.61 10.81
CA VAL A 25 2.52 11.25 9.98
C VAL A 25 3.41 12.22 10.76
N SER A 26 3.23 12.38 12.07
CA SER A 26 4.16 13.14 12.92
C SER A 26 5.33 12.27 13.41
N GLU A 27 5.15 10.95 13.34
CA GLU A 27 6.16 9.92 13.64
C GLU A 27 6.90 9.53 12.35
N LEU A 28 7.42 10.51 11.62
CA LEU A 28 8.24 10.23 10.44
C LEU A 28 9.59 9.66 10.90
N ASP A 29 9.94 8.49 10.39
CA ASP A 29 11.24 7.88 10.64
C ASP A 29 12.22 8.16 9.49
N THR A 30 13.47 7.74 9.65
CA THR A 30 14.49 7.88 8.61
C THR A 30 14.25 6.90 7.45
N ILE A 31 14.80 7.23 6.29
CA ILE A 31 14.76 6.36 5.09
C ILE A 31 15.44 5.01 5.36
N ASP A 32 16.41 4.95 6.27
CA ASP A 32 17.16 3.72 6.57
C ASP A 32 16.27 2.62 7.16
N HIS A 33 15.25 2.96 7.96
CA HIS A 33 14.31 1.97 8.50
C HIS A 33 13.31 1.45 7.45
N GLN A 34 13.08 2.19 6.36
CA GLN A 34 12.19 1.71 5.28
C GLN A 34 12.77 0.47 4.60
N TRP A 35 14.10 0.35 4.52
CA TRP A 35 14.74 -0.83 3.97
C TRP A 35 14.40 -2.08 4.79
N ASP A 36 14.58 -2.00 6.11
CA ASP A 36 14.29 -3.10 7.04
C ASP A 36 12.80 -3.48 6.99
N TRP A 37 11.90 -2.49 6.98
CA TRP A 37 10.46 -2.74 6.87
C TRP A 37 10.08 -3.40 5.53
N GLY A 38 10.76 -3.02 4.45
CA GLY A 38 10.60 -3.63 3.14
C GLY A 38 11.00 -5.11 3.16
N GLU A 39 12.14 -5.43 3.77
CA GLU A 39 12.60 -6.83 3.93
C GLU A 39 11.61 -7.65 4.77
N ASP A 40 11.11 -7.08 5.87
CA ASP A 40 10.09 -7.71 6.71
C ASP A 40 8.80 -8.01 5.91
N GLU A 41 8.29 -7.05 5.13
CA GLU A 41 7.07 -7.26 4.34
C GLU A 41 7.27 -8.24 3.19
N ILE A 42 8.48 -8.31 2.60
CA ILE A 42 8.84 -9.36 1.64
C ILE A 42 8.77 -10.73 2.31
N ALA A 43 9.41 -10.89 3.48
CA ALA A 43 9.39 -12.14 4.22
C ALA A 43 7.95 -12.55 4.61
N ALA A 44 7.14 -11.58 5.06
CA ALA A 44 5.73 -11.80 5.38
C ALA A 44 4.89 -12.16 4.13
N ALA A 45 5.19 -11.58 2.96
CA ALA A 45 4.54 -11.93 1.70
C ALA A 45 4.92 -13.34 1.23
N GLN A 46 6.20 -13.73 1.32
CA GLN A 46 6.66 -15.07 0.97
C GLN A 46 6.01 -16.16 1.85
N GLN A 47 5.77 -15.86 3.14
CA GLN A 47 5.03 -16.77 4.01
C GLN A 47 3.57 -16.94 3.61
N ARG A 48 2.93 -15.87 3.11
CA ARG A 48 1.53 -15.89 2.65
C ARG A 48 1.38 -16.52 1.26
N HIS A 49 2.38 -16.37 0.40
CA HIS A 49 2.40 -16.80 -1.00
C HIS A 49 3.68 -17.59 -1.33
N PRO A 50 3.85 -18.81 -0.78
CA PRO A 50 5.08 -19.58 -0.93
C PRO A 50 5.40 -19.94 -2.39
N ASP A 51 4.38 -20.13 -3.23
CA ASP A 51 4.54 -20.45 -4.65
C ASP A 51 5.10 -19.28 -5.49
N HIS A 52 5.06 -18.07 -4.93
CA HIS A 52 5.56 -16.84 -5.54
C HIS A 52 6.78 -16.27 -4.80
N ALA A 53 7.42 -17.08 -3.94
CA ALA A 53 8.45 -16.58 -3.03
C ALA A 53 9.65 -15.95 -3.77
N ASP A 54 10.05 -16.52 -4.92
CA ASP A 54 11.14 -15.99 -5.73
C ASP A 54 10.75 -14.67 -6.39
N GLU A 55 9.57 -14.58 -7.01
CA GLU A 55 9.05 -13.32 -7.57
C GLU A 55 8.97 -12.22 -6.54
N LEU A 56 8.46 -12.55 -5.35
CA LEU A 56 8.31 -11.61 -4.25
C LEU A 56 9.67 -11.09 -3.80
N TYR A 57 10.67 -11.96 -3.63
CA TYR A 57 12.03 -11.54 -3.30
C TYR A 57 12.59 -10.51 -4.29
N HIS A 58 12.42 -10.77 -5.59
CA HIS A 58 12.93 -9.89 -6.65
C HIS A 58 12.08 -8.62 -6.86
N SER A 59 10.96 -8.49 -6.15
CA SER A 59 10.06 -7.33 -6.23
C SER A 59 10.41 -6.20 -5.26
N PHE A 60 11.50 -6.32 -4.49
CA PHE A 60 11.95 -5.27 -3.55
C PHE A 60 12.10 -3.90 -4.22
N HIS A 61 12.53 -3.86 -5.48
CA HIS A 61 12.68 -2.62 -6.26
C HIS A 61 11.37 -1.82 -6.45
N LEU A 62 10.20 -2.43 -6.22
CA LEU A 62 8.89 -1.76 -6.32
C LEU A 62 8.53 -0.96 -5.06
N LEU A 63 9.13 -1.30 -3.91
CA LEU A 63 8.77 -0.80 -2.59
C LEU A 63 9.26 0.64 -2.27
N PRO A 64 10.35 1.16 -2.87
CA PRO A 64 10.74 2.54 -2.68
C PRO A 64 9.64 3.51 -3.08
N THR A 65 9.53 4.60 -2.33
CA THR A 65 8.58 5.67 -2.58
C THR A 65 9.22 7.04 -2.41
N SER A 66 8.84 7.98 -3.26
CA SER A 66 9.29 9.38 -3.20
C SER A 66 8.39 10.24 -2.31
N HIS A 67 7.27 9.71 -1.81
CA HIS A 67 6.29 10.50 -1.08
C HIS A 67 6.64 10.61 0.42
N ARG A 68 6.94 11.82 0.90
CA ARG A 68 7.38 12.07 2.30
C ARG A 68 6.48 11.48 3.39
N PHE A 69 5.16 11.45 3.19
CA PHE A 69 4.22 10.89 4.19
C PHE A 69 4.25 9.37 4.29
N LEU A 70 4.91 8.67 3.36
CA LEU A 70 5.23 7.25 3.49
C LEU A 70 6.50 6.99 4.32
N GLN A 71 7.00 8.00 5.04
CA GLN A 71 7.99 7.82 6.12
C GLN A 71 7.36 7.35 7.45
N SER A 72 6.03 7.25 7.51
CA SER A 72 5.32 6.55 8.59
C SER A 72 5.37 5.04 8.35
N GLU A 73 5.85 4.27 9.32
CA GLU A 73 5.96 2.80 9.23
C GLU A 73 4.63 2.15 8.81
N THR A 74 3.53 2.58 9.43
CA THR A 74 2.21 1.97 9.18
C THR A 74 1.78 2.15 7.73
N LEU A 75 1.93 3.37 7.19
CA LEU A 75 1.57 3.66 5.80
C LEU A 75 2.53 3.01 4.81
N TYR A 76 3.84 2.98 5.14
CA TYR A 76 4.85 2.31 4.32
C TYR A 76 4.60 0.80 4.22
N ARG A 77 4.33 0.13 5.34
CA ARG A 77 4.03 -1.30 5.36
C ARG A 77 2.74 -1.62 4.60
N ALA A 78 1.71 -0.79 4.75
CA ALA A 78 0.47 -0.94 3.97
C ALA A 78 0.72 -0.80 2.46
N HIS A 79 1.52 0.20 2.06
CA HIS A 79 1.97 0.40 0.68
C HIS A 79 2.70 -0.84 0.14
N CYS A 80 3.71 -1.33 0.86
CA CYS A 80 4.48 -2.51 0.47
C CYS A 80 3.60 -3.74 0.33
N ARG A 81 2.73 -3.99 1.31
CA ARG A 81 1.84 -5.14 1.33
C ARG A 81 0.93 -5.16 0.10
N GLU A 82 0.34 -4.04 -0.27
CA GLU A 82 -0.54 -3.96 -1.43
C GLU A 82 0.22 -4.25 -2.74
N LEU A 83 1.43 -3.73 -2.92
CA LEU A 83 2.26 -4.02 -4.09
C LEU A 83 2.62 -5.51 -4.16
N LEU A 84 3.04 -6.10 -3.04
CA LEU A 84 3.41 -7.52 -2.98
C LEU A 84 2.20 -8.44 -3.23
N GLU A 85 1.00 -8.08 -2.75
CA GLU A 85 -0.24 -8.78 -3.09
C GLU A 85 -0.60 -8.67 -4.58
N ARG A 86 -0.27 -7.57 -5.24
CA ARG A 86 -0.45 -7.44 -6.69
C ARG A 86 0.54 -8.32 -7.44
N VAL A 87 1.80 -8.36 -7.02
CA VAL A 87 2.83 -9.25 -7.58
C VAL A 87 2.39 -10.71 -7.49
N ALA A 88 2.05 -11.19 -6.29
CA ALA A 88 1.60 -12.57 -6.09
C ALA A 88 0.36 -12.91 -6.93
N ALA A 89 -0.54 -11.94 -7.14
CA ALA A 89 -1.73 -12.13 -7.97
C ALA A 89 -1.49 -11.90 -9.48
N GLY A 90 -0.28 -11.56 -9.92
CA GLY A 90 0.02 -11.21 -11.32
C GLY A 90 -0.73 -9.96 -11.82
N ARG A 91 -1.07 -9.04 -10.92
CA ARG A 91 -1.77 -7.78 -11.23
C ARG A 91 -0.79 -6.64 -11.48
N ASP A 92 -1.27 -5.63 -12.20
CA ASP A 92 -0.51 -4.41 -12.49
C ASP A 92 -0.12 -3.67 -11.19
N THR A 93 1.17 -3.40 -11.03
CA THR A 93 1.77 -2.72 -9.88
C THR A 93 1.88 -1.21 -10.06
N ARG A 94 1.60 -0.69 -11.26
CA ARG A 94 1.72 0.74 -11.57
C ARG A 94 0.68 1.63 -10.90
N PRO A 95 -0.63 1.29 -10.83
CA PRO A 95 -1.62 2.19 -10.26
C PRO A 95 -1.33 2.53 -8.80
N GLY A 96 -1.74 3.71 -8.34
CA GLY A 96 -1.56 4.12 -6.95
C GLY A 96 -2.08 3.09 -5.94
N THR A 97 -1.40 2.95 -4.82
CA THR A 97 -1.80 2.14 -3.66
C THR A 97 -2.83 2.88 -2.80
N ALA A 98 -3.56 2.16 -1.96
CA ALA A 98 -4.52 2.75 -1.03
C ALA A 98 -3.85 3.74 -0.07
N ALA A 99 -2.61 3.48 0.35
CA ALA A 99 -1.84 4.41 1.19
C ALA A 99 -1.57 5.73 0.47
N GLU A 100 -1.19 5.68 -0.81
CA GLU A 100 -0.96 6.89 -1.62
C GLU A 100 -2.26 7.66 -1.83
N VAL A 101 -3.35 6.97 -2.18
CA VAL A 101 -4.67 7.60 -2.34
C VAL A 101 -5.13 8.24 -1.02
N LEU A 102 -4.94 7.56 0.12
CA LEU A 102 -5.27 8.09 1.45
C LEU A 102 -4.53 9.40 1.72
N ILE A 103 -3.22 9.43 1.46
CA ILE A 103 -2.37 10.61 1.61
C ILE A 103 -2.88 11.74 0.70
N THR A 104 -3.16 11.47 -0.57
CA THR A 104 -3.70 12.46 -1.50
C THR A 104 -5.05 13.00 -1.04
N CYS A 105 -5.94 12.14 -0.56
CA CYS A 105 -7.23 12.55 0.00
C CYS A 105 -7.08 13.39 1.26
N HIS A 106 -6.09 13.10 2.12
CA HIS A 106 -5.77 13.95 3.27
C HIS A 106 -5.28 15.33 2.82
N LEU A 107 -4.35 15.40 1.87
CA LEU A 107 -3.84 16.67 1.37
C LEU A 107 -4.93 17.51 0.68
N ALA A 108 -5.83 16.86 -0.05
CA ALA A 108 -6.97 17.51 -0.68
C ALA A 108 -8.01 18.00 0.35
N SER A 109 -8.26 17.24 1.43
CA SER A 109 -9.24 17.65 2.45
C SER A 109 -8.79 18.84 3.27
N VAL A 110 -7.48 19.02 3.45
CA VAL A 110 -6.91 20.21 4.09
C VAL A 110 -7.15 21.46 3.24
N ALA A 111 -7.29 21.31 1.90
CA ALA A 111 -7.53 22.42 0.99
C ALA A 111 -9.02 22.78 0.83
N GLU A 112 -9.93 21.80 0.78
CA GLU A 112 -11.38 22.03 0.66
C GLU A 112 -12.18 20.84 1.23
N PRO A 113 -13.31 21.05 1.94
CA PRO A 113 -14.14 19.95 2.46
C PRO A 113 -14.94 19.27 1.34
N VAL A 114 -14.33 18.29 0.66
CA VAL A 114 -15.01 17.56 -0.42
C VAL A 114 -15.77 16.35 0.14
N ASN A 115 -17.09 16.43 0.13
CA ASN A 115 -18.03 15.43 0.66
C ASN A 115 -17.95 14.05 -0.02
N THR A 116 -17.55 13.94 -1.30
CA THR A 116 -17.28 12.65 -1.97
C THR A 116 -15.88 12.10 -1.62
N ALA A 117 -14.91 12.98 -1.37
CA ALA A 117 -13.56 12.57 -0.94
C ALA A 117 -13.56 11.96 0.47
N ALA A 118 -14.56 12.28 1.30
CA ALA A 118 -14.72 11.65 2.61
C ALA A 118 -14.95 10.14 2.51
N GLY A 119 -15.83 9.69 1.61
CA GLY A 119 -16.09 8.26 1.39
C GLY A 119 -14.84 7.51 0.93
N LEU A 120 -14.18 8.02 -0.11
CA LEU A 120 -12.93 7.45 -0.62
C LEU A 120 -11.85 7.39 0.47
N TYR A 121 -11.67 8.48 1.22
CA TYR A 121 -10.70 8.52 2.30
C TYR A 121 -10.93 7.45 3.36
N PHE A 122 -12.15 7.27 3.82
CA PHE A 122 -12.42 6.23 4.83
C PHE A 122 -12.30 4.81 4.27
N ARG A 123 -12.64 4.59 3.00
CA ARG A 123 -12.33 3.30 2.34
C ARG A 123 -10.84 3.03 2.34
N MET A 124 -10.03 4.03 1.94
CA MET A 124 -8.58 3.87 1.91
C MET A 124 -7.99 3.73 3.32
N TRP A 125 -8.51 4.45 4.31
CA TRP A 125 -8.16 4.33 5.73
C TRP A 125 -8.32 2.89 6.23
N HIS A 126 -9.46 2.28 5.93
CA HIS A 126 -9.70 0.89 6.28
C HIS A 126 -8.83 -0.07 5.45
N ALA A 127 -8.61 0.21 4.16
CA ALA A 127 -7.79 -0.62 3.29
C ALA A 127 -6.32 -0.68 3.75
N VAL A 128 -5.79 0.40 4.32
CA VAL A 128 -4.44 0.40 4.92
C VAL A 128 -4.41 -0.19 6.33
N GLY A 129 -5.57 -0.55 6.91
CA GLY A 129 -5.68 -1.19 8.22
C GLY A 129 -5.53 -0.24 9.41
N LEU A 130 -5.81 1.06 9.24
CA LEU A 130 -5.78 2.02 10.35
C LEU A 130 -6.98 1.82 11.29
N PRO A 131 -6.82 2.09 12.62
CA PRO A 131 -7.90 1.95 13.59
C PRO A 131 -9.11 2.83 13.26
N ASP A 132 -10.33 2.37 13.54
CA ASP A 132 -11.53 3.18 13.28
C ASP A 132 -11.46 4.54 13.98
N PRO A 133 -11.58 5.67 13.26
CA PRO A 133 -11.36 6.99 13.82
C PRO A 133 -12.51 7.44 14.73
N ASP A 134 -13.71 6.92 14.50
CA ASP A 134 -14.88 7.08 15.36
C ASP A 134 -15.74 5.79 15.31
N PRO A 135 -15.45 4.80 16.19
CA PRO A 135 -16.12 3.51 16.16
C PRO A 135 -17.61 3.58 16.56
N HIS A 136 -18.09 4.71 17.08
CA HIS A 136 -19.47 4.83 17.59
C HIS A 136 -20.40 5.55 16.60
N SER A 137 -19.88 6.46 15.79
CA SER A 137 -20.67 7.27 14.85
C SER A 137 -20.52 6.83 13.40
N TYR A 138 -19.31 6.42 12.99
CA TYR A 138 -18.99 6.22 11.58
C TYR A 138 -19.49 4.89 11.01
N ALA A 139 -19.50 3.80 11.79
CA ALA A 139 -19.86 2.48 11.27
C ALA A 139 -21.28 2.42 10.67
N THR A 140 -22.28 2.96 11.39
CA THR A 140 -23.68 3.02 10.94
C THR A 140 -23.89 4.06 9.83
N ALA A 141 -23.12 5.15 9.86
CA ALA A 141 -23.12 6.18 8.82
C ALA A 141 -22.58 5.64 7.48
N ARG A 142 -21.53 4.82 7.56
CA ARG A 142 -20.82 4.24 6.42
C ARG A 142 -21.74 3.39 5.55
N GLU A 143 -22.48 2.46 6.14
CA GLU A 143 -23.35 1.55 5.36
C GLU A 143 -24.39 2.31 4.53
N HIS A 144 -25.02 3.34 5.13
CA HIS A 144 -25.99 4.15 4.41
C HIS A 144 -25.35 5.00 3.31
N TYR A 145 -24.21 5.62 3.61
CA TYR A 145 -23.48 6.46 2.66
C TYR A 145 -22.90 5.65 1.49
N GLU A 146 -22.40 4.44 1.76
CA GLU A 146 -21.92 3.49 0.76
C GLU A 146 -23.05 3.02 -0.15
N ALA A 147 -24.24 2.74 0.39
CA ALA A 147 -25.39 2.34 -0.41
C ALA A 147 -25.86 3.44 -1.39
N SER A 148 -25.69 4.72 -1.05
CA SER A 148 -26.12 5.83 -1.90
C SER A 148 -25.04 6.35 -2.86
N THR A 149 -23.76 6.24 -2.46
CA THR A 149 -22.66 6.95 -3.12
C THR A 149 -21.56 5.99 -3.61
N GLY A 150 -21.68 4.69 -3.34
CA GLY A 150 -20.64 3.69 -3.60
C GLY A 150 -20.07 3.72 -5.02
N SER A 151 -20.91 3.81 -6.04
CA SER A 151 -20.46 3.86 -7.45
C SER A 151 -19.61 5.10 -7.75
N ARG A 152 -19.94 6.26 -7.16
CA ARG A 152 -19.14 7.48 -7.30
C ARG A 152 -17.82 7.38 -6.54
N ILE A 153 -17.78 6.62 -5.45
CA ILE A 153 -16.54 6.34 -4.72
C ILE A 153 -15.66 5.39 -5.55
N ASP A 154 -16.25 4.39 -6.22
CA ASP A 154 -15.52 3.48 -7.12
C ASP A 154 -14.89 4.25 -8.29
N GLU A 155 -15.65 5.16 -8.92
CA GLU A 155 -15.14 6.05 -9.97
C GLU A 155 -14.01 6.95 -9.47
N ALA A 156 -14.18 7.55 -8.28
CA ALA A 156 -13.16 8.40 -7.68
C ALA A 156 -11.89 7.60 -7.29
N GLU A 157 -12.03 6.35 -6.84
CA GLU A 157 -10.91 5.47 -6.56
C GLU A 157 -10.14 5.13 -7.84
N ALA A 158 -10.86 4.74 -8.90
CA ALA A 158 -10.23 4.42 -10.18
C ALA A 158 -9.46 5.62 -10.75
N ASP A 159 -10.07 6.82 -10.76
CA ASP A 159 -9.43 8.06 -11.19
C ASP A 159 -8.22 8.44 -10.33
N ALA A 160 -8.32 8.31 -9.00
CA ALA A 160 -7.20 8.61 -8.10
C ALA A 160 -6.03 7.65 -8.31
N ARG A 161 -6.29 6.34 -8.45
CA ARG A 161 -5.23 5.34 -8.69
C ARG A 161 -4.58 5.52 -10.05
N ASP A 162 -5.35 5.85 -11.08
CA ASP A 162 -4.85 6.15 -12.43
C ASP A 162 -3.93 7.38 -12.43
N LYS A 163 -4.33 8.46 -11.76
CA LYS A 163 -3.52 9.68 -11.61
C LYS A 163 -2.24 9.48 -10.81
N LEU A 164 -2.22 8.48 -9.93
CA LEU A 164 -1.07 8.10 -9.10
C LEU A 164 -0.27 6.95 -9.71
N THR A 165 -0.46 6.67 -11.00
CA THR A 165 0.31 5.63 -11.72
C THR A 165 1.79 5.95 -11.71
N GLU A 166 2.60 4.96 -11.32
CA GLU A 166 4.06 5.01 -11.39
C GLU A 166 4.57 4.03 -12.43
N ASP A 167 4.98 4.54 -13.61
CA ASP A 167 5.42 3.74 -14.76
C ASP A 167 6.65 2.87 -14.46
N GLN A 168 7.44 3.23 -13.45
CA GLN A 168 8.62 2.48 -13.03
C GLN A 168 8.28 1.24 -12.20
N ARG A 169 7.04 1.11 -11.70
CA ARG A 169 6.58 -0.07 -10.95
C ARG A 169 6.14 -1.18 -11.90
N LEU A 170 7.04 -1.61 -12.77
CA LEU A 170 6.81 -2.74 -13.67
C LEU A 170 7.52 -3.98 -13.11
N PRO A 171 6.92 -5.17 -13.23
CA PRO A 171 7.63 -6.41 -12.94
C PRO A 171 8.91 -6.49 -13.77
N LEU A 172 10.01 -6.95 -13.15
CA LEU A 172 11.25 -7.21 -13.88
C LEU A 172 10.99 -8.29 -14.93
N LEU A 173 11.26 -7.95 -16.19
CA LEU A 173 11.16 -8.89 -17.31
C LEU A 173 12.36 -9.85 -17.34
N ASP A 174 13.54 -9.36 -16.94
CA ASP A 174 14.79 -10.11 -16.90
C ASP A 174 15.34 -10.10 -15.46
N ILE A 175 14.95 -11.11 -14.68
CA ILE A 175 15.44 -11.29 -13.31
C ILE A 175 16.76 -12.05 -13.35
N GLU A 176 17.84 -11.36 -13.01
CA GLU A 176 19.13 -12.00 -12.76
C GLU A 176 19.28 -12.34 -11.28
N CYS A 177 19.41 -13.63 -10.97
CA CYS A 177 19.66 -14.11 -9.61
C CYS A 177 20.96 -14.91 -9.55
N ASN A 178 21.74 -14.68 -8.48
CA ASN A 178 22.98 -15.42 -8.20
C ASN A 178 22.76 -16.66 -7.32
N GLY A 179 21.50 -17.08 -7.12
CA GLY A 179 21.15 -18.20 -6.23
C GLY A 179 21.26 -17.89 -4.74
N ARG A 180 21.28 -16.61 -4.36
CA ARG A 180 21.34 -16.19 -2.94
C ARG A 180 20.31 -15.11 -2.65
N HIS A 181 19.51 -15.31 -1.62
CA HIS A 181 18.59 -14.31 -1.08
C HIS A 181 19.13 -13.78 0.25
N LEU A 182 19.36 -12.47 0.40
CA LEU A 182 19.97 -11.85 1.60
C LEU A 182 21.23 -12.60 2.09
N THR A 183 22.10 -12.99 1.15
CA THR A 183 23.32 -13.79 1.38
C THR A 183 23.12 -15.26 1.80
N VAL A 184 21.88 -15.74 1.89
CA VAL A 184 21.54 -17.15 2.13
C VAL A 184 21.43 -17.88 0.78
N PRO A 185 22.14 -19.01 0.57
CA PRO A 185 21.92 -19.84 -0.61
C PRO A 185 20.47 -20.33 -0.70
N THR A 186 19.82 -20.05 -1.81
CA THR A 186 18.39 -20.35 -2.03
C THR A 186 18.24 -21.00 -3.41
N PRO A 187 17.45 -22.08 -3.55
CA PRO A 187 17.13 -22.68 -4.84
C PRO A 187 16.12 -21.81 -5.62
N CYS A 188 16.52 -20.60 -5.96
CA CYS A 188 15.71 -19.63 -6.69
C CYS A 188 15.56 -20.07 -8.16
N ARG A 189 14.34 -20.05 -8.67
CA ARG A 189 14.01 -20.43 -10.06
C ARG A 189 14.67 -19.54 -11.12
N TYR A 190 15.07 -18.33 -10.73
CA TYR A 190 15.76 -17.36 -11.60
C TYR A 190 17.28 -17.47 -11.53
N ALA A 191 17.81 -18.31 -10.64
CA ALA A 191 19.24 -18.52 -10.56
C ALA A 191 19.72 -19.23 -11.84
N ALA A 192 20.71 -18.64 -12.51
CA ALA A 192 21.40 -19.36 -13.57
C ALA A 192 22.01 -20.65 -12.97
N PRO A 193 22.00 -21.78 -13.69
CA PRO A 193 22.73 -22.96 -13.26
C PRO A 193 24.19 -22.54 -13.04
N ALA A 194 24.75 -22.90 -11.88
CA ALA A 194 26.12 -22.56 -11.54
C ALA A 194 27.02 -22.94 -12.73
N PRO A 195 27.92 -22.05 -13.19
CA PRO A 195 28.87 -22.43 -14.21
C PRO A 195 29.59 -23.67 -13.70
N GLU A 196 29.55 -24.74 -14.51
CA GLU A 196 30.33 -25.96 -14.27
C GLU A 196 31.75 -25.49 -13.93
N GLN A 197 32.23 -25.83 -12.73
CA GLN A 197 33.54 -25.39 -12.26
C GLN A 197 34.55 -25.80 -13.33
N ALA A 198 35.01 -24.84 -14.11
CA ALA A 198 36.10 -25.07 -15.04
C ALA A 198 37.28 -25.49 -14.15
N ASP A 199 37.65 -26.77 -14.23
CA ASP A 199 38.80 -27.36 -13.56
C ASP A 199 40.00 -26.42 -13.74
N TYR A 200 40.29 -25.62 -12.72
CA TYR A 200 41.55 -24.92 -12.65
C TYR A 200 42.56 -25.97 -12.20
N ALA A 201 43.13 -26.68 -13.18
CA ALA A 201 44.27 -27.54 -12.97
C ALA A 201 45.47 -26.69 -12.46
N PRO A 202 46.27 -27.21 -11.52
CA PRO A 202 47.28 -26.45 -10.77
C PRO A 202 48.42 -25.87 -11.61
#